data_AF-A0A3C2D6H1-F1
#
_entry.id   AF-A0A3C2D6H1-F1
#
_cell.length_a   1.000
_cell.length_b   1.000
_cell.length_c   1.000
_cell.angle_alpha   90.00
_cell.angle_beta   90.00
_cell.angle_gamma   90.00
#
_symmetry.space_group_name_H-M   'P 1'
#
loop_
_entity.id
_entity.type
_entity.pdbx_description
1 polymer ?
#
loop_
_entity_poly.entity_id
_entity_poly.type
_entity_poly.pdbx_seq_one_letter_code
_entity_poly.pdbx_strand_id
1 'polypeptide(L)' 'MNDHLTKKLKLKVSAINNGTVIDHIPSDNLFKVISILGLQKMKTQITFGANFESEKLGSKAIIKLSDVFFED' A
#
# COMPACT_ATOMS: atom_id res chain seq x y z
N MET A 1 -2.29 -29.45 -12.97
CA MET A 1 -1.56 -28.23 -13.41
C MET A 1 -1.87 -27.10 -12.45
N ASN A 2 -0.80 -26.57 -11.82
CA ASN A 2 -0.66 -25.14 -11.50
C ASN A 2 -1.11 -24.58 -10.14
N ASP A 3 -1.07 -25.35 -9.05
CA ASP A 3 -1.17 -24.75 -7.70
C ASP A 3 0.07 -23.87 -7.36
N HIS A 4 1.17 -24.08 -8.08
CA HIS A 4 2.41 -23.29 -7.98
C HIS A 4 2.33 -21.89 -8.62
N LEU A 5 1.37 -21.65 -9.53
CA LEU A 5 1.19 -20.33 -10.18
C LEU A 5 0.33 -19.39 -9.34
N THR A 6 -0.66 -19.92 -8.62
CA THR A 6 -1.56 -19.18 -7.73
C THR A 6 -0.81 -18.48 -6.60
N LYS A 7 0.29 -19.07 -6.12
CA LYS A 7 1.13 -18.51 -5.05
C LYS A 7 1.99 -17.31 -5.49
N LYS A 8 2.15 -17.07 -6.80
CA LYS A 8 3.05 -16.02 -7.34
C LYS A 8 2.34 -14.68 -7.62
N LEU A 9 1.01 -14.67 -7.54
CA LEU A 9 0.21 -13.43 -7.39
C LEU A 9 0.26 -12.91 -5.94
N LYS A 10 1.21 -13.39 -5.13
CA LYS A 10 1.66 -12.73 -3.90
C LYS A 10 1.91 -11.26 -4.23
N LEU A 11 1.08 -10.40 -3.64
CA LEU A 11 1.14 -8.95 -3.61
C LEU A 11 2.53 -8.43 -4.01
N LYS A 12 2.61 -7.62 -5.09
CA LYS A 12 3.87 -6.98 -5.55
C LYS A 12 4.49 -6.01 -4.50
N VAL A 13 3.88 -5.90 -3.33
CA VAL A 13 4.28 -5.08 -2.19
C VAL A 13 4.41 -5.95 -0.95
N SER A 14 5.52 -5.78 -0.21
CA SER A 14 5.82 -6.54 0.99
C SER A 14 4.67 -6.51 2.01
N ALA A 15 4.47 -7.61 2.73
CA ALA A 15 3.61 -7.62 3.90
C ALA A 15 4.33 -6.92 5.07
N ILE A 16 3.58 -6.25 5.94
CA ILE A 16 4.08 -5.73 7.23
C ILE A 16 3.51 -6.60 8.35
N ASN A 17 4.24 -6.69 9.47
CA ASN A 17 3.79 -7.46 10.64
C ASN A 17 2.87 -6.62 11.55
N ASN A 18 3.26 -5.38 11.84
CA ASN A 18 2.50 -4.42 12.66
C ASN A 18 2.51 -3.04 12.01
N GLY A 19 1.42 -2.28 12.18
CA GLY A 19 1.28 -0.90 11.71
C GLY A 19 0.02 -0.68 10.89
N THR A 20 0.02 0.34 10.02
CA THR A 20 -1.17 0.78 9.29
C THR A 20 -1.07 0.46 7.80
N VAL A 21 -2.19 0.02 7.21
CA VAL A 21 -2.38 -0.10 5.77
C VAL A 21 -3.42 0.93 5.31
N ILE A 22 -3.02 1.84 4.42
CA ILE A 22 -3.90 2.77 3.72
C ILE A 22 -4.12 2.19 2.31
N ASP A 23 -5.27 1.54 2.11
CA ASP A 23 -5.65 0.91 0.84
C ASP A 23 -6.71 1.75 0.10
N HIS A 24 -6.95 1.42 -1.16
CA HIS A 24 -7.95 2.03 -2.03
C HIS A 24 -7.73 3.54 -2.26
N ILE A 25 -6.47 3.95 -2.30
CA ILE A 25 -6.09 5.29 -2.73
C ILE A 25 -6.23 5.32 -4.27
N PRO A 26 -6.94 6.28 -4.89
CA PRO A 26 -6.87 6.46 -6.34
C PRO A 26 -5.41 6.66 -6.76
N SER A 27 -4.92 5.95 -7.78
CA SER A 27 -3.48 5.93 -8.10
C SER A 27 -2.87 7.32 -8.30
N ASP A 28 -3.60 8.23 -8.94
CA ASP A 28 -3.16 9.60 -9.21
C ASP A 28 -3.00 10.44 -7.93
N ASN A 29 -3.60 10.01 -6.82
CA ASN A 29 -3.55 10.69 -5.53
C ASN A 29 -2.45 10.16 -4.59
N LEU A 30 -1.71 9.12 -4.97
CA LEU A 30 -0.72 8.49 -4.08
C LEU A 30 0.28 9.49 -3.47
N PHE A 31 0.98 10.26 -4.31
CA PHE A 31 1.99 11.21 -3.82
C PHE A 31 1.38 12.39 -3.05
N LYS A 32 0.14 12.76 -3.37
CA LYS A 32 -0.61 13.77 -2.63
C LYS A 32 -0.89 13.29 -1.20
N VAL A 33 -1.32 12.04 -1.02
CA VAL A 33 -1.53 11.43 0.30
C VAL A 33 -0.23 11.36 1.09
N ILE A 34 0.86 10.89 0.46
CA ILE A 34 2.21 10.87 1.08
C ILE A 34 2.59 12.26 1.61
N SER A 35 2.39 13.30 0.80
CA SER A 35 2.71 14.67 1.17
C SER A 35 1.83 15.22 2.29
N ILE A 36 0.51 14.98 2.24
CA ILE A 36 -0.44 15.47 3.26
C ILE A 36 -0.13 14.85 4.62
N LEU A 37 0.14 13.55 4.66
CA LEU A 37 0.46 12.84 5.89
C LEU A 37 1.92 13.02 6.33
N GLY A 38 2.75 13.71 5.53
CA GLY A 38 4.14 13.97 5.85
C GLY A 38 5.00 12.70 5.94
N LEU A 39 4.61 11.62 5.24
CA LEU A 39 5.23 10.30 5.39
C LEU A 39 6.71 10.30 4.97
N GLN A 40 7.09 11.17 4.02
CA GLN A 40 8.47 11.36 3.58
C GLN A 40 9.44 11.81 4.69
N LYS A 41 8.92 12.30 5.82
CA LYS A 41 9.71 12.76 6.98
C LYS A 41 9.87 11.67 8.04
N MET A 42 9.16 10.55 7.91
CA MET A 42 9.19 9.47 8.88
C MET A 42 10.45 8.63 8.74
N LYS A 43 10.92 8.09 9.88
CA LYS A 43 12.07 7.19 9.94
C LYS A 43 11.67 5.71 9.91
N THR A 44 10.38 5.40 10.04
CA THR A 44 9.86 4.04 9.97
C THR A 44 9.83 3.54 8.54
N GLN A 45 9.78 2.22 8.36
CA GLN A 45 9.68 1.64 7.03
C GLN A 45 8.31 1.97 6.42
N ILE A 46 8.36 2.56 5.22
CA ILE A 46 7.19 2.86 4.41
C ILE A 46 7.30 2.07 3.12
N THR A 47 6.26 1.31 2.78
CA THR A 47 6.15 0.65 1.48
C THR A 47 4.92 1.18 0.77
N PHE A 48 5.05 1.63 -0.46
CA PHE A 48 3.91 1.99 -1.28
C PHE A 48 3.99 1.35 -2.66
N GLY A 49 2.84 1.15 -3.28
CA GLY A 49 2.74 0.71 -4.66
C GLY A 49 1.57 1.41 -5.34
N ALA A 50 1.73 1.67 -6.63
CA ALA A 50 0.74 2.33 -7.48
C ALA A 50 0.28 1.38 -8.59
N ASN A 51 -0.85 1.72 -9.22
CA ASN A 51 -1.36 1.05 -10.41
C ASN A 51 -1.67 -0.44 -10.21
N PHE A 52 -2.17 -0.78 -9.03
CA PHE A 52 -2.82 -2.07 -8.82
C PHE A 52 -4.20 -2.06 -9.44
N GLU A 53 -4.60 -3.18 -10.03
CA GLU A 53 -5.97 -3.35 -10.50
C GLU A 53 -6.93 -3.21 -9.31
N SER A 54 -8.01 -2.47 -9.53
CA SER A 54 -9.09 -2.30 -8.57
C SER A 54 -10.42 -2.41 -9.28
N GLU A 55 -11.27 -3.35 -8.86
CA GLU A 55 -12.62 -3.48 -9.39
C GLU A 55 -13.46 -2.20 -9.16
N LYS A 56 -13.20 -1.49 -8.05
CA LYS A 56 -13.94 -0.28 -7.67
C LYS A 56 -13.43 1.00 -8.34
N LEU A 57 -12.10 1.13 -8.52
CA LEU A 57 -11.46 2.38 -8.96
C LEU A 57 -10.80 2.26 -10.35
N GLY A 58 -10.82 1.08 -10.97
CA GLY A 58 -9.99 0.73 -12.13
C GLY A 58 -8.54 0.52 -11.74
N SER A 59 -7.92 1.55 -11.15
CA SER A 59 -6.53 1.56 -10.68
C SER A 59 -6.45 2.13 -9.26
N LYS A 60 -5.70 1.46 -8.38
CA LYS A 60 -5.46 1.90 -7.00
C LYS A 60 -4.00 1.86 -6.60
N ALA A 61 -3.71 2.61 -5.55
CA ALA A 61 -2.46 2.59 -4.80
C ALA A 61 -2.70 2.12 -3.36
N ILE A 62 -1.62 1.64 -2.75
CA ILE A 62 -1.57 1.16 -1.36
C ILE A 62 -0.34 1.77 -0.69
N ILE A 63 -0.50 2.22 0.55
CA ILE A 63 0.60 2.61 1.44
C ILE A 63 0.57 1.69 2.67
N LYS A 64 1.72 1.19 3.09
CA LYS A 64 1.93 0.41 4.31
C LYS A 64 2.99 1.09 5.16
N LEU A 65 2.67 1.30 6.43
CA LEU A 65 3.52 1.95 7.42
C LEU A 65 3.81 0.94 8.53
N SER A 66 5.08 0.57 8.71
CA SER A 66 5.47 -0.33 9.80
C SER A 66 5.47 0.42 11.14
N ASP A 67 4.84 -0.17 12.16
CA ASP A 67 4.80 0.33 13.55
C ASP A 67 4.24 1.76 13.71
N VAL A 68 3.40 2.20 12.76
CA VAL A 68 2.67 3.46 12.81
C VAL A 68 1.18 3.17 12.91
N PHE A 69 0.51 3.83 13.85
CA PHE A 69 -0.92 3.72 14.11
C PHE A 69 -1.53 5.12 14.13
N PHE A 70 -2.72 5.29 13.55
CA PHE A 70 -3.48 6.53 13.65
C PHE A 70 -4.46 6.44 14.82
N GLU A 71 -4.77 7.58 15.41
CA GLU A 71 -5.82 7.70 16.43
C GLU A 71 -7.20 7.46 15.81
N ASP A 72 -8.14 6.95 16.61
CA ASP A 72 -9.53 6.66 16.22
C ASP A 72 -10.40 7.92 16.08
#